data_AF-A0A7C6P6G3-F1
#
_entry.id   AF-A0A7C6P6G3-F1
#
_cell.length_a   1.000
_cell.length_b   1.000
_cell.length_c   1.000
_cell.angle_alpha   90.00
_cell.angle_beta   90.00
_cell.angle_gamma   90.00
#
_symmetry.space_group_name_H-M   'P 1'
#
loop_
_entity.id
_entity.type
_entity.pdbx_description
1 polymer ?
#
loop_
_entity_poly.entity_id
_entity_poly.type
_entity_poly.pdbx_seq_one_letter_code
_entity_poly.pdbx_strand_id
1 'polypeptide(L)'
;MALDMHDIGKAIYGTSQQIQKGVKSLYDHAKAYAEAEQQYRMQLAREIMRLRDEKLPVTVINDVARGNLAKVKYKRDLAELTYKTSRDMLNALQGQLSGLQTLYRRQDEI
;
A
#
# COMPACT_ATOMS: atom_id res chain seq x y z
N MET A 1 -18.04 35.84 -6.68
CA MET A 1 -17.36 34.66 -7.25
C MET A 1 -17.97 33.44 -6.61
N ALA A 2 -19.12 33.01 -7.12
CA ALA A 2 -19.70 31.74 -6.74
C ALA A 2 -18.84 30.67 -7.43
N LEU A 3 -18.17 29.82 -6.66
CA LEU A 3 -17.83 28.50 -7.19
C LEU A 3 -19.20 27.87 -7.48
N ASP A 4 -19.53 27.65 -8.76
CA ASP A 4 -20.86 27.19 -9.14
C ASP A 4 -21.13 25.85 -8.42
N MET A 5 -22.32 25.71 -7.83
CA MET A 5 -22.81 24.48 -7.18
C MET A 5 -22.54 23.22 -8.04
N HIS A 6 -22.57 23.42 -9.36
CA HIS A 6 -22.28 22.44 -10.39
C HIS A 6 -20.81 21.98 -10.42
N ASP A 7 -19.86 22.85 -10.11
CA ASP A 7 -18.42 22.54 -10.09
C ASP A 7 -18.03 21.74 -8.85
N ILE A 8 -18.60 22.08 -7.68
CA ILE A 8 -18.38 21.32 -6.43
C ILE A 8 -18.99 19.93 -6.55
N GLY A 9 -20.21 19.81 -7.09
CA GLY A 9 -20.86 18.52 -7.35
C GLY A 9 -20.04 17.63 -8.29
N LYS A 10 -19.50 18.20 -9.38
CA LYS A 10 -18.58 17.49 -10.30
C LYS A 10 -17.30 17.05 -9.59
N ALA A 11 -16.71 17.89 -8.73
CA ALA A 11 -15.50 17.56 -7.98
C ALA A 11 -15.72 16.42 -6.96
N ILE A 12 -16.87 16.41 -6.28
CA ILE A 12 -17.28 15.33 -5.36
C ILE A 12 -17.43 14.02 -6.12
N TYR A 13 -18.13 14.05 -7.26
CA TYR A 13 -18.34 12.87 -8.09
C TYR A 13 -17.01 12.33 -8.67
N GLY A 14 -16.14 13.22 -9.16
CA GLY A 14 -14.82 12.87 -9.67
C GLY A 14 -13.92 12.23 -8.60
N THR A 15 -13.88 12.83 -7.41
CA THR A 15 -13.12 12.29 -6.27
C THR A 15 -13.66 10.93 -5.83
N SER A 16 -14.98 10.75 -5.81
CA SER A 16 -15.61 9.46 -5.49
C SER A 16 -15.22 8.35 -6.48
N GLN A 17 -15.24 8.65 -7.79
CA GLN A 17 -14.76 7.69 -8.80
C GLN A 17 -13.27 7.36 -8.65
N GLN A 18 -12.44 8.35 -8.32
CA GLN A 18 -11.01 8.12 -8.07
C GLN A 18 -10.79 7.22 -6.86
N ILE A 19 -11.56 7.41 -5.77
CA ILE A 19 -11.52 6.53 -4.60
C ILE A 19 -11.92 5.11 -4.99
N GLN A 20 -13.00 4.91 -5.75
CA GLN A 20 -13.40 3.56 -6.19
C GLN A 20 -12.32 2.86 -7.01
N LYS A 21 -11.69 3.58 -7.96
CA LYS A 21 -10.57 3.05 -8.74
C LYS A 21 -9.36 2.73 -7.85
N GLY A 22 -9.02 3.64 -6.94
CA GLY A 22 -7.90 3.45 -6.02
C GLY A 22 -8.09 2.30 -5.05
N VAL A 23 -9.32 2.01 -4.59
CA VAL A 23 -9.63 0.85 -3.75
C VAL A 23 -9.36 -0.47 -4.50
N LYS A 24 -9.71 -0.53 -5.79
CA LYS A 24 -9.40 -1.70 -6.63
C LYS A 24 -7.88 -1.89 -6.77
N SER A 25 -7.14 -0.83 -7.06
CA SER A 25 -5.68 -0.87 -7.11
C SER A 25 -5.05 -1.21 -5.75
N LEU A 26 -5.64 -0.77 -4.64
CA LEU A 26 -5.19 -1.11 -3.30
C LEU A 26 -5.30 -2.62 -3.04
N TYR A 27 -6.39 -3.25 -3.49
CA TYR A 27 -6.55 -4.70 -3.39
C TYR A 27 -5.44 -5.45 -4.16
N ASP A 28 -5.12 -4.99 -5.38
CA ASP A 28 -4.02 -5.58 -6.17
C ASP A 28 -2.67 -5.41 -5.48
N HIS A 29 -2.39 -4.24 -4.88
CA HIS A 29 -1.19 -4.00 -4.09
C HIS A 29 -1.14 -4.87 -2.82
N ALA A 30 -2.27 -5.05 -2.13
CA ALA A 30 -2.36 -5.91 -0.96
C ALA A 30 -2.06 -7.37 -1.31
N LYS A 31 -2.62 -7.86 -2.42
CA LYS A 31 -2.37 -9.21 -2.93
C LYS A 31 -0.89 -9.39 -3.30
N ALA A 32 -0.31 -8.44 -4.04
CA ALA A 32 1.09 -8.47 -4.42
C ALA A 32 2.02 -8.47 -3.19
N TYR A 33 1.70 -7.70 -2.15
CA TYR A 33 2.45 -7.73 -0.89
C TYR A 33 2.34 -9.09 -0.19
N ALA A 34 1.13 -9.66 -0.08
CA ALA A 34 0.93 -10.97 0.54
C ALA A 34 1.69 -12.09 -0.18
N GLU A 35 1.67 -12.08 -1.52
CA GLU A 35 2.43 -13.02 -2.35
C GLU A 35 3.94 -12.85 -2.15
N ALA A 36 4.43 -11.61 -2.12
CA ALA A 36 5.86 -11.33 -1.90
C ALA A 36 6.34 -11.74 -0.50
N GLU A 37 5.54 -11.52 0.55
CA GLU A 37 5.83 -11.97 1.92
C GLU A 37 5.86 -13.50 2.00
N GLN A 38 4.89 -14.19 1.39
CA GLN A 38 4.87 -15.64 1.32
C GLN A 38 6.13 -16.19 0.64
N GLN A 39 6.48 -15.64 -0.53
CA GLN A 39 7.67 -16.05 -1.28
C GLN A 39 8.96 -15.81 -0.47
N TYR A 40 9.08 -14.65 0.17
CA TYR A 40 10.22 -14.33 1.02
C TYR A 40 10.36 -15.32 2.18
N ARG A 41 9.26 -15.63 2.89
CA ARG A 41 9.25 -16.59 4.00
C ARG A 41 9.68 -17.99 3.55
N MET A 42 9.16 -18.45 2.42
CA MET A 42 9.50 -19.76 1.86
C MET A 42 10.97 -19.84 1.46
N GLN A 43 11.49 -18.82 0.78
CA GLN A 43 12.89 -18.78 0.36
C GLN A 43 13.83 -18.66 1.57
N LEU A 44 13.48 -17.84 2.56
CA LEU A 44 14.26 -17.68 3.79
C LEU A 44 14.36 -19.01 4.55
N ALA A 45 13.26 -19.74 4.69
CA ALA A 45 13.28 -21.05 5.33
C ALA A 45 14.19 -22.04 4.57
N ARG A 46 14.08 -22.09 3.24
CA ARG A 46 14.93 -22.96 2.40
C ARG A 46 16.41 -22.60 2.53
N GLU A 47 16.74 -21.32 2.50
CA GLU A 47 18.11 -20.83 2.60
C GLU A 47 18.72 -21.13 3.98
N ILE A 48 17.93 -20.96 5.05
CA ILE A 48 18.35 -21.32 6.41
C ILE A 48 18.64 -22.83 6.52
N MET A 49 17.79 -23.69 5.94
CA MET A 49 18.04 -25.13 5.94
C MET A 49 19.31 -25.48 5.15
N ARG A 50 19.51 -24.87 3.98
CA ARG A 50 20.71 -25.06 3.16
C ARG A 50 21.99 -24.66 3.91
N LEU A 51 22.02 -23.47 4.51
CA LEU A 51 23.17 -22.97 5.28
C LEU A 51 23.44 -23.83 6.54
N ARG A 52 22.39 -24.43 7.12
CA ARG A 52 22.52 -25.37 8.22
C ARG A 52 23.18 -26.68 7.77
N ASP A 53 22.82 -27.19 6.59
CA ASP A 53 23.46 -28.37 6.00
C ASP A 53 24.92 -28.10 5.62
N GLU A 54 25.25 -26.86 5.24
CA GLU A 54 26.63 -26.37 5.03
C GLU A 54 27.43 -26.18 6.33
N LYS A 55 26.86 -26.53 7.49
CA LYS A 55 27.48 -26.44 8.83
C LYS A 55 27.93 -25.03 9.21
N LEU A 56 27.27 -23.97 8.70
CA LEU A 56 27.52 -22.62 9.21
C LEU A 56 27.16 -22.51 10.70
N PRO A 57 27.86 -21.67 11.47
CA PRO A 57 27.50 -21.40 12.86
C PRO A 57 26.08 -20.81 12.96
N VAL A 58 25.26 -21.35 13.88
CA VAL A 58 23.85 -20.95 14.08
C VAL A 58 23.67 -19.45 14.33
N THR A 59 24.69 -18.81 14.91
CA THR A 59 24.72 -17.36 15.17
C THR A 59 24.74 -16.51 13.91
N VAL A 60 25.32 -16.99 12.81
CA VAL A 60 25.47 -16.22 11.55
C VAL A 60 24.51 -16.65 10.44
N ILE A 61 23.90 -17.84 10.53
CA ILE A 61 22.99 -18.36 9.49
C ILE A 61 21.88 -17.37 9.14
N ASN A 62 21.26 -16.74 10.13
CA ASN A 62 20.17 -15.79 9.90
C ASN A 62 20.64 -14.53 9.14
N ASP A 63 21.83 -14.03 9.46
CA ASP A 63 22.39 -12.84 8.83
C ASP A 63 22.82 -13.13 7.39
N VAL A 64 23.47 -14.27 7.17
CA VAL A 64 23.87 -14.73 5.84
C VAL A 64 22.65 -15.01 4.96
N ALA A 65 21.63 -15.72 5.47
CA ALA A 65 20.41 -16.01 4.71
C ALA A 65 19.68 -14.73 4.29
N ARG A 66 19.60 -13.74 5.18
CA ARG A 66 19.01 -12.42 4.88
C ARG A 66 19.85 -11.63 3.88
N GLY A 67 21.17 -11.75 3.94
CA GLY A 67 22.09 -11.16 2.95
C GLY A 67 21.89 -11.76 1.56
N ASN A 68 21.86 -13.09 1.46
CA ASN A 68 21.67 -13.80 0.20
C ASN A 68 20.31 -13.48 -0.44
N LEU A 69 19.27 -13.34 0.39
CA LEU A 69 17.91 -13.04 -0.05
C LEU A 69 17.58 -11.53 -0.03
N ALA A 70 18.58 -10.65 0.05
CA ALA A 70 18.36 -9.20 0.13
C ALA A 70 17.50 -8.66 -1.03
N LYS A 71 17.63 -9.21 -2.24
CA LYS A 71 16.81 -8.83 -3.40
C LYS A 71 15.33 -9.20 -3.23
N VAL A 72 15.06 -10.36 -2.63
CA VAL A 72 13.69 -10.85 -2.39
C VAL A 72 13.05 -10.05 -1.26
N LYS A 73 13.83 -9.79 -0.21
CA LYS A 73 13.43 -8.88 0.88
C LYS A 73 13.10 -7.49 0.36
N TYR A 74 13.94 -6.93 -0.51
CA TYR A 74 13.70 -5.62 -1.13
C TYR A 74 12.38 -5.57 -1.90
N LYS A 75 12.07 -6.60 -2.70
CA LYS A 75 10.78 -6.67 -3.44
C LYS A 75 9.57 -6.67 -2.51
N ARG A 76 9.64 -7.43 -1.42
CA ARG A 76 8.61 -7.50 -0.38
C ARG A 76 8.44 -6.17 0.34
N ASP A 77 9.55 -5.55 0.75
CA ASP A 77 9.54 -4.26 1.45
C ASP A 77 8.99 -3.14 0.53
N LEU A 78 9.34 -3.17 -0.76
CA LEU A 78 8.79 -2.26 -1.76
C LEU A 78 7.28 -2.44 -1.94
N ALA A 79 6.80 -3.69 -2.01
CA ALA A 79 5.37 -3.99 -2.10
C ALA A 79 4.61 -3.53 -0.84
N GLU A 80 5.22 -3.70 0.35
CA GLU A 80 4.66 -3.21 1.61
C GLU A 80 4.51 -1.69 1.63
N LEU A 81 5.57 -0.98 1.26
CA LEU A 81 5.58 0.48 1.19
C LEU A 81 4.54 0.97 0.17
N THR A 82 4.48 0.33 -1.00
CA THR A 82 3.48 0.66 -2.03
C THR A 82 2.07 0.54 -1.49
N TYR A 83 1.73 -0.59 -0.85
CA TYR A 83 0.42 -0.80 -0.24
C TYR A 83 0.10 0.26 0.83
N LYS A 84 1.04 0.54 1.72
CA LYS A 84 0.88 1.56 2.78
C LYS A 84 0.65 2.95 2.19
N THR A 85 1.48 3.36 1.22
CA THR A 85 1.34 4.66 0.55
C THR A 85 0.02 4.78 -0.20
N SER A 86 -0.42 3.74 -0.92
CA SER A 86 -1.72 3.72 -1.60
C SER A 86 -2.87 3.86 -0.62
N ARG A 87 -2.80 3.20 0.54
CA ARG A 87 -3.82 3.31 1.59
C ARG A 87 -3.87 4.73 2.16
N ASP A 88 -2.72 5.31 2.46
CA ASP A 88 -2.64 6.66 3.04
C ASP A 88 -3.13 7.72 2.04
N MET A 89 -2.86 7.53 0.74
CA MET A 89 -3.40 8.37 -0.33
C MET A 89 -4.94 8.28 -0.41
N LEU A 90 -5.51 7.07 -0.30
CA LEU A 90 -6.96 6.90 -0.26
C LEU A 90 -7.60 7.59 0.95
N ASN A 91 -6.96 7.51 2.12
CA ASN A 91 -7.42 8.22 3.32
C ASN A 91 -7.37 9.74 3.13
N ALA A 92 -6.33 10.26 2.48
CA ALA A 92 -6.24 11.68 2.15
C ALA A 92 -7.36 12.13 1.20
N LEU A 93 -7.66 11.33 0.18
CA LEU A 93 -8.78 11.59 -0.75
C LEU A 93 -10.14 11.58 -0.05
N GLN A 94 -10.36 10.66 0.90
CA GLN A 94 -11.57 10.66 1.73
C GLN A 94 -11.68 11.92 2.60
N GLY A 95 -10.56 12.40 3.16
CA GLY A 95 -10.51 13.67 3.87
C GLY A 95 -10.88 14.86 2.98
N GLN A 96 -10.35 14.92 1.76
CA GLN A 96 -10.69 15.95 0.78
C GLN A 96 -12.18 15.92 0.39
N LEU A 97 -12.73 14.73 0.14
CA LEU A 97 -14.16 14.54 -0.16
C LEU A 97 -15.03 15.06 1.00
N SER A 98 -14.67 14.76 2.24
CA SER A 98 -15.39 15.21 3.43
C SER A 98 -15.36 16.73 3.57
N GLY A 99 -14.22 17.36 3.26
CA GLY A 99 -14.08 18.81 3.20
C GLY A 99 -14.98 19.44 2.14
N LEU A 100 -14.97 18.89 0.91
CA LEU A 100 -15.84 19.34 -0.19
C LEU A 100 -17.33 19.21 0.15
N GLN A 101 -17.74 18.10 0.78
CA GLN A 101 -19.11 17.91 1.24
C GLN A 101 -19.54 18.94 2.29
N THR A 102 -18.62 19.32 3.19
CA THR A 102 -18.89 20.34 4.22
C THR A 102 -19.04 21.72 3.59
N LEU A 103 -18.20 22.07 2.62
CA LEU A 103 -18.30 23.33 1.88
C LEU A 103 -19.61 23.41 1.09
N TYR A 104 -19.98 22.33 0.41
CA TYR A 104 -21.25 22.21 -0.31
C TYR A 104 -22.45 22.45 0.62
N ARG A 105 -22.50 21.77 1.78
CA ARG A 105 -23.58 21.93 2.75
C ARG A 105 -23.71 23.36 3.28
N ARG A 106 -22.59 24.04 3.56
CA ARG A 106 -22.60 25.43 4.07
C ARG A 106 -23.03 26.46 3.01
N GLN A 107 -22.84 26.17 1.73
CA GLN A 107 -23.32 27.05 0.64
C GLN A 107 -24.80 26.84 0.33
N ASP A 108 -25.36 25.66 0.60
CA ASP A 108 -26.81 25.41 0.51
C ASP A 108 -27.61 26.13 1.63
N GLU A 109 -26.95 26.49 2.75
CA GLU A 109 -27.57 27.17 3.90
C GLU A 109 -27.60 28.71 3.78
N ILE A 110 -27.03 29.29 2.72
CA ILE A 110 -26.99 30.75 2.42
C ILE A 110 -27.97 31.08 1.30
#